data_AF-A0A8R1E6L0-F1
#
_entry.id   AF-A0A8R1E6L0-F1
#
_cell.length_a   1.000
_cell.length_b   1.000
_cell.length_c   1.000
_cell.angle_alpha   90.00
_cell.angle_beta   90.00
_cell.angle_gamma   90.00
#
_symmetry.space_group_name_H-M   'P 1'
#
loop_
_entity.id
_entity.type
_entity.pdbx_description
1 polymer ?
#
loop_
_entity_poly.entity_id
_entity_poly.type
_entity_poly.pdbx_seq_one_letter_code
_entity_poly.pdbx_strand_id
1 'polypeptide(L)'
;MGHLTQITLRHVILFLFLSNLKVPGVHRRLVQVHKAEAPHENTIRIWFGKFENKDFFLDDASRYGLSVWWSFYGVYHWGLTFRISAKK
;
A
#
# COMPACT_ATOMS: atom_id res chain seq x y z
N MET A 1 19.23 14.37 -3.76
CA MET A 1 17.91 14.63 -4.39
C MET A 1 17.19 13.30 -4.56
N GLY A 2 16.25 12.92 -3.68
CA GLY A 2 15.60 11.60 -3.79
C GLY A 2 14.38 11.39 -2.88
N HIS A 3 14.19 12.24 -1.87
CA HIS A 3 13.05 12.14 -0.96
C HIS A 3 11.76 12.77 -1.54
N LEU A 4 11.90 13.90 -2.25
CA LEU A 4 10.76 14.63 -2.83
C LEU A 4 10.07 13.87 -3.98
N THR A 5 10.83 13.09 -4.76
CA THR A 5 10.29 12.30 -5.88
C THR A 5 9.44 11.12 -5.39
N GLN A 6 9.84 10.46 -4.30
CA GLN A 6 9.09 9.34 -3.72
C GLN A 6 7.77 9.77 -3.07
N ILE A 7 7.77 10.86 -2.31
CA ILE A 7 6.53 11.40 -1.72
C ILE A 7 5.55 11.79 -2.83
N THR A 8 6.04 12.44 -3.89
CA THR A 8 5.22 12.83 -5.03
C THR A 8 4.59 11.62 -5.72
N LEU A 9 5.35 10.53 -5.93
CA LEU A 9 4.81 9.30 -6.51
C LEU A 9 3.68 8.67 -5.67
N ARG A 10 3.81 8.66 -4.34
CA ARG A 10 2.77 8.10 -3.45
C ARG A 10 1.47 8.89 -3.53
N HIS A 11 1.55 10.23 -3.61
CA HIS A 11 0.39 11.10 -3.83
C HIS A 11 -0.27 10.82 -5.19
N VAL A 12 0.52 10.61 -6.25
CA VAL A 12 0.00 10.24 -7.57
C VAL A 12 -0.71 8.89 -7.53
N ILE A 13 -0.13 7.88 -6.86
CA ILE A 13 -0.76 6.56 -6.70
C ILE A 13 -2.08 6.68 -5.93
N LEU A 14 -2.13 7.49 -4.86
CA LEU A 14 -3.36 7.76 -4.11
C LEU A 14 -4.42 8.41 -5.00
N PHE A 15 -4.07 9.44 -5.77
CA PHE A 15 -4.99 10.10 -6.68
C PHE A 15 -5.59 9.12 -7.70
N LEU A 16 -4.77 8.22 -8.26
CA LEU A 16 -5.22 7.21 -9.22
C LEU A 16 -6.09 6.12 -8.58
N PHE A 17 -5.81 5.75 -7.33
CA PHE A 17 -6.66 4.87 -6.53
C PHE A 17 -8.04 5.50 -6.29
N LEU A 18 -8.09 6.76 -5.85
CA LEU A 18 -9.33 7.50 -5.63
C LEU A 18 -10.11 7.74 -6.94
N SER A 19 -9.42 7.78 -8.08
CA SER A 19 -10.02 7.80 -9.42
C SER A 19 -10.57 6.44 -9.88
N ASN A 20 -10.54 5.42 -9.01
CA ASN A 20 -11.03 4.06 -9.24
C ASN A 20 -10.31 3.31 -10.39
N LEU A 21 -9.06 3.66 -10.68
CA LEU A 21 -8.25 2.89 -11.61
C LEU A 21 -7.76 1.59 -10.97
N LYS A 22 -7.71 0.51 -11.75
CA LYS A 22 -7.10 -0.76 -11.33
C LYS A 22 -5.58 -0.71 -11.48
N VAL A 23 -4.88 -1.51 -10.68
CA VAL A 23 -3.40 -1.60 -10.64
C VAL A 23 -2.75 -1.67 -12.04
N PRO A 24 -3.20 -2.51 -12.99
CA PRO A 24 -2.58 -2.55 -14.32
C PRO A 24 -2.69 -1.22 -15.08
N GLY A 25 -3.83 -0.52 -14.93
CA GLY A 25 -4.05 0.79 -15.53
C GLY A 25 -3.19 1.88 -14.88
N VAL A 26 -3.01 1.80 -13.57
CA VAL A 26 -2.11 2.70 -12.83
C VAL A 26 -0.66 2.48 -13.25
N HIS A 27 -0.19 1.23 -13.27
CA HIS A 27 1.17 0.90 -13.69
C HIS A 27 1.45 1.39 -15.12
N ARG A 28 0.55 1.12 -16.07
CA ARG A 28 0.69 1.61 -17.46
C ARG A 28 0.83 3.14 -17.53
N ARG A 29 0.03 3.89 -16.78
CA ARG A 29 0.10 5.37 -16.76
C ARG A 29 1.38 5.87 -16.12
N LEU A 30 1.82 5.25 -15.03
CA LEU A 30 3.06 5.62 -14.36
C LEU A 30 4.29 5.35 -15.24
N VAL A 31 4.31 4.22 -15.96
CA VAL A 31 5.36 3.92 -16.95
C VAL A 31 5.35 4.94 -18.10
N GLN A 32 4.19 5.41 -18.55
CA GLN A 32 4.12 6.44 -19.59
C GLN A 32 4.70 7.78 -19.15
N VAL A 33 4.45 8.19 -17.91
CA VAL A 33 4.88 9.51 -17.38
C VAL A 33 6.32 9.47 -16.88
N HIS A 34 6.68 8.46 -16.09
CA HIS A 34 7.96 8.35 -15.38
C HIS A 34 8.98 7.45 -16.08
N LYS A 35 8.59 6.73 -17.14
CA LYS A 35 9.45 5.86 -17.93
C LYS A 35 10.22 4.87 -17.04
N ALA A 36 11.55 4.90 -17.08
CA ALA A 36 12.43 4.00 -16.33
C ALA A 36 12.39 4.24 -14.80
N GLU A 37 11.90 5.40 -14.36
CA GLU A 37 11.77 5.74 -12.93
C GLU A 37 10.40 5.36 -12.35
N ALA A 38 9.54 4.71 -13.16
CA ALA A 38 8.23 4.28 -12.70
C ALA A 38 8.34 3.22 -11.59
N PRO A 39 7.48 3.29 -10.56
CA PRO A 39 7.45 2.28 -9.52
C PRO A 39 7.02 0.93 -10.09
N HIS A 40 7.63 -0.13 -9.58
CA HIS A 40 7.28 -1.50 -9.96
C HIS A 40 5.81 -1.79 -9.59
N GLU A 41 5.15 -2.64 -10.38
CA GLU A 41 3.74 -3.00 -10.14
C GLU A 41 3.50 -3.53 -8.73
N ASN A 42 4.45 -4.31 -8.19
CA ASN A 42 4.37 -4.82 -6.81
C ASN A 42 4.29 -3.70 -5.76
N THR A 43 5.04 -2.61 -5.95
CA THR A 43 4.98 -1.44 -5.07
C THR A 43 3.59 -0.80 -5.13
N ILE A 44 3.01 -0.68 -6.33
CA ILE A 44 1.66 -0.14 -6.52
C ILE A 44 0.63 -1.03 -5.80
N ARG A 45 0.75 -2.37 -5.90
CA ARG A 45 -0.13 -3.32 -5.20
C ARG A 45 -0.07 -3.16 -3.68
N ILE A 46 1.13 -3.01 -3.11
CA ILE A 46 1.30 -2.79 -1.66
C ILE A 46 0.58 -1.52 -1.23
N TRP A 47 0.75 -0.40 -1.96
CA TRP A 47 0.05 0.85 -1.66
C TRP A 47 -1.46 0.74 -1.81
N PHE A 48 -1.95 0.07 -2.87
CA PHE A 48 -3.37 -0.20 -3.06
C PHE A 48 -3.96 -0.98 -1.87
N GLY A 49 -3.26 -2.01 -1.39
CA GLY A 49 -3.68 -2.76 -0.21
C GLY A 49 -3.76 -1.89 1.05
N LYS A 50 -2.85 -0.92 1.25
CA LYS A 50 -2.97 0.06 2.36
C LYS A 50 -4.22 0.94 2.21
N PHE A 51 -4.47 1.45 1.02
CA PHE A 51 -5.63 2.31 0.76
C PHE A 51 -6.96 1.58 0.86
N GLU A 52 -7.03 0.30 0.47
CA GLU A 52 -8.20 -0.56 0.69
C GLU A 52 -8.50 -0.74 2.19
N ASN A 53 -7.46 -0.76 3.02
CA ASN A 53 -7.58 -0.76 4.48
C ASN A 53 -7.86 0.63 5.08
N LYS A 54 -8.17 1.64 4.25
CA LYS A 54 -8.40 3.05 4.63
C LYS A 54 -7.18 3.72 5.30
N ASP A 55 -5.98 3.18 5.11
CA ASP A 55 -4.72 3.79 5.54
C ASP A 55 -4.16 4.66 4.41
N PHE A 56 -4.39 5.97 4.50
CA PHE A 56 -3.92 6.96 3.53
C PHE A 56 -2.61 7.64 3.95
N PHE A 57 -1.89 7.10 4.94
CA PHE A 57 -0.63 7.68 5.39
C PHE A 57 0.48 7.42 4.37
N LEU A 58 1.00 8.49 3.78
CA LEU A 58 1.98 8.42 2.67
C LEU A 58 3.43 8.48 3.12
N ASP A 59 3.70 8.83 4.38
CA ASP A 59 5.06 8.85 4.92
C ASP A 59 5.50 7.43 5.30
N ASP A 60 6.80 7.15 5.20
CA ASP A 60 7.32 5.92 5.76
C ASP A 60 7.27 6.09 7.26
N ALA A 61 6.27 5.46 7.91
CA ALA A 61 6.30 5.25 9.35
C ALA A 61 7.74 4.84 9.69
N SER A 62 8.43 5.69 10.47
CA SER A 62 9.85 5.58 10.73
C SER A 62 10.18 4.11 10.92
N ARG A 63 11.23 3.57 10.29
CA ARG A 63 11.45 2.11 10.13
C ARG A 63 11.33 1.28 11.42
N TYR A 64 11.31 1.93 12.58
CA TYR A 64 11.02 1.42 13.92
C TYR A 64 9.53 1.12 14.23
N GLY A 65 8.57 1.70 13.51
CA GLY A 65 7.13 1.41 13.62
C GLY A 65 6.68 0.20 12.80
N LEU A 66 7.49 -0.25 11.82
CA LEU A 66 7.20 -1.45 11.01
C LEU A 66 7.22 -2.74 11.85
N SER A 67 8.15 -2.87 12.82
CA SER A 67 8.19 -4.04 13.72
C SER A 67 6.92 -4.17 14.59
N VAL A 68 6.39 -3.03 15.02
CA VAL A 68 5.15 -2.95 15.80
C VAL A 68 3.94 -3.25 14.91
N TRP A 69 3.89 -2.71 13.68
CA TRP A 69 2.77 -2.92 12.75
C TRP A 69 2.62 -4.39 12.30
N TRP A 70 3.73 -5.07 11.98
CA TRP A 70 3.71 -6.50 11.66
C TRP A 70 3.27 -7.36 12.86
N SER A 71 3.61 -6.94 14.09
CA SER A 71 3.13 -7.60 15.31
C SER A 71 1.62 -7.45 15.51
N PHE A 72 1.05 -6.28 15.20
CA PHE A 72 -0.42 -6.11 15.25
C PHE A 72 -1.12 -6.91 14.15
N TYR A 73 -0.67 -6.86 12.89
CA TYR A 73 -1.31 -7.60 11.78
C TYR A 73 -1.18 -9.12 11.89
N GLY A 74 -0.05 -9.64 12.38
CA GLY A 74 0.14 -11.08 12.61
C GLY A 74 -0.84 -11.64 13.66
N VAL A 75 -1.16 -10.84 14.68
CA VAL A 75 -2.09 -11.23 15.76
C VAL A 75 -3.55 -11.22 15.29
N TYR A 76 -3.96 -10.26 14.43
CA TYR A 76 -5.32 -10.25 13.90
C TYR A 76 -5.60 -11.36 12.89
N HIS A 77 -4.61 -11.80 12.11
CA HIS A 77 -4.80 -12.89 11.15
C HIS A 77 -4.95 -14.27 11.84
N TRP A 78 -4.37 -14.48 13.02
CA TRP A 78 -4.54 -15.73 13.79
C TRP A 78 -5.73 -15.70 14.77
N GLY A 79 -6.15 -14.51 15.22
CA GLY A 79 -7.29 -14.37 16.14
C GLY A 79 -8.67 -14.63 15.52
N LEU A 80 -8.82 -14.51 14.19
CA LEU A 80 -10.12 -14.69 13.53
C LEU A 80 -10.42 -16.16 13.15
N THR A 81 -9.41 -17.02 13.03
CA THR A 81 -9.59 -18.44 12.66
C THR A 81 -10.01 -19.29 13.86
N PHE A 82 -9.70 -18.89 15.10
CA PHE A 82 -10.03 -19.67 16.30
C PHE A 82 -11.40 -19.36 16.93
N ARG A 83 -12.16 -18.37 16.44
CA ARG A 83 -13.46 -17.98 17.05
C ARG A 83 -14.70 -18.37 16.25
N ILE A 84 -14.56 -19.22 15.22
CA ILE A 84 -15.69 -19.78 14.45
C ILE A 84 -15.85 -21.30 14.68
N SER A 85 -14.99 -21.93 15.50
CA SER A 85 -15.08 -23.35 15.86
C SER A 85 -15.38 -23.58 17.35
N ALA A 86 -16.27 -22.78 17.95
CA ALA A 86 -16.80 -23.00 19.30
C ALA A 86 -18.28 -22.64 19.43
N LYS A 87 -19.06 -22.89 18.36
CA LYS A 87 -20.51 -23.06 18.46
C LYS A 87 -20.92 -24.27 17.64
N LYS A 88 -20.84 -25.43 18.25
CA LYS A 88 -21.79 -26.52 18.04
C LYS A 88 -21.93 -27.30 19.32
#